data_AF-A0A9E5NRR2-F1
#
_entry.id   AF-A0A9E5NRR2-F1
#
_cell.length_a   1.000
_cell.length_b   1.000
_cell.length_c   1.000
_cell.angle_alpha   90.00
_cell.angle_beta   90.00
_cell.angle_gamma   90.00
#
_symmetry.space_group_name_H-M   'P 1'
#
loop_
_entity.id
_entity.type
_entity.pdbx_description
1 polymer ?
#
loop_
_entity_poly.entity_id
_entity_poly.type
_entity_poly.pdbx_seq_one_letter_code
_entity_poly.pdbx_strand_id
1 'polypeptide(L)' 'REVIARYWGEEYLPPTPPTYKTRVKSAQEAHEAIRPTDPHRTPKRVRPYLDDKQARLYELIWRRFMASQMKPALYDV' A
#
# COMPACT_ATOMS: atom_id res chain seq x y z
N ARG A 1 8.25 3.80 3.28
CA ARG A 1 9.10 4.57 2.33
C ARG A 1 10.23 3.70 1.78
N GLU A 2 11.01 3.04 2.65
CA GLU A 2 12.12 2.16 2.24
C GLU A 2 11.75 1.11 1.19
N VAL A 3 10.61 0.43 1.36
CA VAL A 3 10.15 -0.57 0.37
C VAL A 3 9.89 0.06 -1.00
N ILE A 4 9.40 1.31 -1.07
CA ILE A 4 9.23 1.99 -2.36
C ILE A 4 10.60 2.27 -2.98
N ALA A 5 11.51 2.88 -2.22
CA ALA A 5 12.86 3.21 -2.69
C ALA A 5 13.60 1.97 -3.19
N ARG A 6 13.48 0.84 -2.47
CA ARG A 6 14.15 -0.41 -2.82
C ARG A 6 13.64 -1.05 -4.12
N TYR A 7 12.34 -1.00 -4.37
CA TYR A 7 11.73 -1.73 -5.49
C TYR A 7 11.50 -0.88 -6.74
N TRP A 8 11.31 0.44 -6.58
CA TRP A 8 11.04 1.36 -7.69
C TRP A 8 12.04 2.51 -7.79
N GLY A 9 12.80 2.81 -6.74
CA GLY A 9 13.74 3.95 -6.70
C GLY A 9 13.21 5.14 -5.89
N GLU A 10 14.12 6.02 -5.47
CA GLU A 10 13.80 7.21 -4.69
C GLU A 10 12.96 8.22 -5.48
N GLU A 11 13.06 8.20 -6.81
CA GLU A 11 12.29 9.05 -7.71
C GLU A 11 10.78 8.80 -7.61
N TYR A 12 10.35 7.65 -7.09
CA TYR A 12 8.93 7.34 -6.85
C TYR A 12 8.44 7.73 -5.45
N LEU A 13 9.32 8.22 -4.57
CA LEU A 13 8.93 8.74 -3.27
C LEU A 13 8.47 10.19 -3.37
N PRO A 14 7.27 10.53 -2.86
CA PRO A 14 6.87 11.92 -2.77
C PRO A 14 7.72 12.66 -1.72
N PRO A 15 7.92 13.99 -1.90
CA PRO A 15 8.71 14.80 -0.98
C PRO A 15 8.16 14.73 0.44
N THR A 16 6.84 14.73 0.59
CA THR A 16 6.13 14.48 1.85
C THR A 16 5.20 13.26 1.72
N PRO A 17 5.03 12.43 2.77
CA PRO A 17 4.11 11.30 2.73
C PRO A 17 2.66 11.75 2.49
N PRO A 18 1.93 11.14 1.54
CA PRO A 18 0.51 11.44 1.33
C PRO A 18 -0.31 11.03 2.55
N THR A 19 -1.23 11.89 2.97
CA THR A 19 -2.20 11.60 4.03
C THR A 19 -3.61 11.58 3.46
N TYR A 20 -4.34 10.50 3.73
CA TYR A 20 -5.73 10.33 3.31
C TYR A 20 -6.61 10.23 4.54
N LYS A 21 -7.55 11.16 4.70
CA LYS A 21 -8.53 11.15 5.79
C LYS A 21 -9.93 11.14 5.18
N THR A 22 -10.78 10.23 5.64
CA THR A 22 -12.19 10.16 5.24
C THR A 22 -13.05 10.22 6.49
N ARG A 23 -14.10 11.04 6.48
CA ARG A 23 -15.04 11.15 7.60
C ARG A 23 -16.19 10.17 7.38
N VAL A 24 -16.26 9.12 8.20
CA VAL A 24 -17.34 8.12 8.14
C VAL A 24 -18.36 8.43 9.24
N LYS A 25 -19.66 8.49 8.90
CA LYS A 25 -20.74 8.90 9.83
C LYS A 25 -20.94 7.95 11.03
N SER A 26 -20.47 6.71 10.94
CA SER A 26 -20.60 5.66 11.97
C SER A 26 -19.24 5.02 12.29
N ALA A 27 -18.23 5.85 12.53
CA ALA A 27 -16.81 5.43 12.61
C ALA A 27 -16.38 4.81 13.96
N GLN A 28 -17.28 4.26 14.76
CA GLN A 28 -16.85 3.58 15.99
C GLN A 28 -15.95 2.39 15.60
N GLU A 29 -14.73 2.37 16.16
CA GLU A 29 -13.67 1.34 15.97
C GLU A 29 -12.88 1.34 14.65
N ALA A 30 -13.26 2.12 13.63
CA ALA A 30 -12.57 2.17 12.33
C ALA A 30 -11.37 3.17 12.31
N HIS A 31 -10.31 2.85 13.05
CA HIS A 31 -9.17 3.74 13.26
C HIS A 31 -8.12 3.70 12.12
N GLU A 32 -8.14 2.67 11.28
CA GLU A 32 -7.10 2.44 10.28
C GLU A 32 -7.64 1.81 8.98
N ALA A 33 -7.02 2.15 7.85
CA ALA A 33 -7.28 1.50 6.57
C ALA A 33 -6.75 0.05 6.55
N ILE A 34 -7.36 -0.80 5.73
CA ILE A 34 -6.83 -2.14 5.47
C ILE A 34 -5.49 -2.02 4.72
N ARG A 35 -4.41 -2.50 5.36
CA ARG A 35 -3.05 -2.47 4.82
C ARG A 35 -2.23 -3.66 5.32
N PRO A 36 -1.07 -3.95 4.72
CA PRO A 36 -0.12 -4.89 5.30
C PRO A 36 0.31 -4.41 6.70
N THR A 37 0.44 -5.36 7.63
CA THR A 37 0.99 -5.09 8.97
C THR A 37 2.45 -4.65 8.90
N ASP A 38 3.21 -5.24 7.98
CA ASP A 38 4.59 -4.88 7.65
C ASP A 38 4.76 -4.82 6.12
N PRO A 39 5.13 -3.66 5.53
CA PRO A 39 5.36 -3.51 4.10
C PRO A 39 6.46 -4.42 3.53
N HIS A 40 7.43 -4.87 4.33
CA HIS A 40 8.49 -5.78 3.89
C HIS A 40 7.99 -7.20 3.64
N ARG A 41 6.80 -7.57 4.12
CA ARG A 41 6.14 -8.84 3.82
C ARG A 41 5.56 -8.81 2.40
N THR A 42 6.42 -8.76 1.39
CA THR A 42 5.97 -8.68 -0.02
C THR A 42 5.09 -9.88 -0.40
N PRO A 43 4.19 -9.74 -1.41
CA PRO A 43 3.34 -10.84 -1.88
C PRO A 43 4.13 -12.12 -2.17
N LYS A 44 5.32 -12.00 -2.79
CA LYS A 44 6.22 -13.13 -3.05
C LYS A 44 6.70 -13.83 -1.77
N ARG A 45 6.99 -13.08 -0.71
CA ARG A 45 7.47 -13.62 0.57
C ARG A 45 6.38 -14.34 1.35
N VAL A 46 5.14 -13.87 1.25
CA VAL A 46 4.01 -14.46 2.01
C VAL A 46 3.27 -15.56 1.25
N ARG A 47 3.44 -15.62 -0.09
CA ARG A 47 2.78 -16.60 -0.96
C ARG A 47 2.83 -18.05 -0.47
N PRO A 48 3.95 -18.58 0.06
CA PRO A 48 4.00 -19.97 0.52
C PRO A 48 3.06 -20.30 1.70
N TYR A 49 2.57 -19.29 2.40
CA TYR A 49 1.73 -19.45 3.60
C TYR A 49 0.24 -19.20 3.33
N LEU A 50 -0.14 -18.91 2.08
CA LEU A 50 -1.47 -18.47 1.71
C LEU A 50 -2.05 -19.35 0.60
N ASP A 51 -3.35 -19.61 0.68
CA ASP A 51 -4.09 -20.14 -0.46
C ASP A 51 -4.18 -19.11 -1.60
N ASP A 52 -4.65 -19.54 -2.77
CA ASP A 52 -4.69 -18.71 -3.97
C ASP A 52 -5.60 -17.49 -3.84
N LYS A 53 -6.71 -17.59 -3.09
CA LYS A 53 -7.63 -16.46 -2.91
C LYS A 53 -7.04 -15.45 -1.93
N GLN A 54 -6.47 -15.92 -0.83
CA GLN A 54 -5.76 -15.11 0.14
C GLN A 54 -4.55 -14.40 -0.48
N ALA A 55 -3.77 -15.10 -1.31
CA ALA A 55 -2.61 -14.53 -1.99
C ALA A 55 -3.02 -13.40 -2.93
N ARG A 56 -4.08 -13.58 -3.74
CA ARG A 56 -4.62 -12.53 -4.63
C ARG A 56 -5.13 -11.32 -3.86
N LEU A 57 -5.86 -11.55 -2.77
CA LEU A 57 -6.38 -10.47 -1.93
C LEU A 57 -5.23 -9.71 -1.23
N TYR A 58 -4.24 -10.44 -0.71
CA TYR A 58 -3.07 -9.85 -0.09
C TYR A 58 -2.28 -9.00 -1.09
N GLU A 59 -2.05 -9.51 -2.30
CA GLU A 59 -1.37 -8.76 -3.35
C GLU A 59 -2.10 -7.46 -3.69
N LEU A 60 -3.42 -7.50 -3.81
CA LEU A 60 -4.24 -6.32 -4.08
C LEU A 60 -4.09 -5.28 -2.96
N ILE A 61 -4.22 -5.70 -1.69
CA ILE A 61 -4.07 -4.83 -0.52
C ILE A 61 -2.66 -4.22 -0.48
N TRP A 62 -1.64 -5.05 -0.69
CA TRP A 62 -0.24 -4.63 -0.66
C TRP A 62 0.05 -3.60 -1.76
N ARG A 63 -0.37 -3.86 -3.00
CA ARG A 63 -0.18 -2.93 -4.12
C ARG A 63 -0.92 -1.62 -3.90
N ARG A 64 -2.15 -1.66 -3.39
CA ARG A 64 -2.93 -0.45 -3.08
C ARG A 64 -2.27 0.40 -2.00
N PHE A 65 -1.80 -0.22 -0.92
CA PHE A 65 -1.10 0.48 0.15
C PHE A 65 0.19 1.13 -0.35
N MET A 66 1.02 0.38 -1.08
CA MET A 66 2.27 0.89 -1.62
C MET A 66 2.04 2.06 -2.58
N ALA A 67 1.12 1.91 -3.54
CA ALA A 67 0.79 2.96 -4.50
C ALA A 67 0.26 4.24 -3.82
N SER A 68 -0.50 4.12 -2.73
CA SER A 68 -0.98 5.29 -1.97
C SER A 68 0.15 6.14 -1.38
N GLN A 69 1.36 5.59 -1.26
CA GLN A 69 2.51 6.28 -0.68
C GLN A 69 3.54 6.69 -1.76
N MET A 70 3.23 6.49 -3.04
CA MET A 70 4.08 6.85 -4.19
C MET A 70 3.70 8.20 -4.78
N LYS A 71 4.58 8.76 -5.63
CA LYS A 71 4.28 9.97 -6.40
C LYS A 71 3.06 9.78 -7.31
N PRO A 72 2.25 10.83 -7.54
CA PRO A 72 1.23 10.82 -8.57
C PRO A 72 1.81 10.57 -9.97
N ALA A 73 1.03 9.94 -10.84
CA ALA A 73 1.39 9.84 -12.25
C ALA A 73 1.28 11.21 -12.94
N LEU A 74 2.23 11.49 -13.83
CA LEU A 74 2.22 12.67 -14.70
C LEU A 74 1.63 12.26 -16.04
N TYR A 75 0.70 13.08 -16.56
CA TYR A 75 0.08 12.89 -17.86
C TYR A 75 0.17 14.22 -18.61
N ASP A 76 0.56 14.18 -19.87
CA ASP A 76 0.33 15.28 -20.79
C ASP A 76 -1.14 15.18 -21.25
N VAL A 77 -1.95 16.16 -20.90
CA VAL A 77 -3.38 16.24 -21.25
C VAL A 77 -3.59 17.33 -22.29
#